data_AF-A0A9N9LIC3-F1
#
_entry.id   AF-A0A9N9LIC3-F1
#
_cell.length_a   1.000
_cell.length_b   1.000
_cell.length_c   1.000
_cell.angle_alpha   90.00
_cell.angle_beta   90.00
_cell.angle_gamma   90.00
#
_symmetry.space_group_name_H-M   'P 1'
#
loop_
_entity.id
_entity.type
_entity.pdbx_description
1 polymer ?
#
loop_
_entity_poly.entity_id
_entity_poly.type
_entity_poly.pdbx_seq_one_letter_code
_entity_poly.pdbx_strand_id
1 'polypeptide(L)'
;MTSYINAIYYPPLGRVNDDGTLGLLDKHADTEREVDGEKGCLAALAKLKLQKPNLKTLLSVGGGSGSANFPIFAATSTGRENFARTSREFIDRFSLDGIDGTSYPPKQSTLKQKP
;
A
#
# COMPACT_ATOMS: atom_id res chain seq x y z
N MET A 1 -27.29 -0.07 14.37
CA MET A 1 -26.18 0.56 13.61
C MET A 1 -25.13 -0.52 13.38
N THR A 2 -25.13 -1.16 12.22
CA THR A 2 -24.20 -2.26 11.94
C THR A 2 -22.92 -1.68 11.37
N SER A 3 -21.89 -1.55 12.21
CA SER A 3 -20.54 -1.16 11.82
C SER A 3 -19.90 -2.33 11.06
N TYR A 4 -19.88 -2.26 9.73
CA TYR A 4 -19.05 -3.13 8.92
C TYR A 4 -17.77 -2.37 8.58
N ILE A 5 -16.64 -2.83 9.12
CA ILE A 5 -15.32 -2.39 8.70
C ILE A 5 -15.17 -2.82 7.23
N ASN A 6 -15.40 -1.89 6.31
CA ASN A 6 -15.31 -2.08 4.85
C ASN A 6 -13.99 -1.49 4.33
N ALA A 7 -12.85 -1.84 4.93
CA ALA A 7 -11.53 -1.47 4.43
C ALA A 7 -10.80 -2.77 4.05
N ILE A 8 -10.69 -3.04 2.75
CA ILE A 8 -9.76 -4.08 2.29
C ILE A 8 -8.37 -3.47 2.36
N TYR A 9 -7.62 -3.84 3.40
CA TYR A 9 -6.18 -3.68 3.38
C TYR A 9 -5.62 -4.69 2.40
N TYR A 10 -5.00 -4.19 1.34
CA TYR A 10 -4.16 -5.02 0.51
C TYR A 10 -2.70 -4.84 0.99
N PRO A 11 -2.15 -5.79 1.76
CA PRO A 11 -0.78 -5.71 2.26
C PRO A 11 0.23 -6.00 1.14
N PRO A 12 1.45 -5.45 1.27
CA PRO A 12 1.80 -4.06 1.04
C PRO A 12 2.11 -3.83 -0.43
N LEU A 13 1.19 -3.23 -1.18
CA LEU A 13 1.37 -2.95 -2.61
C LEU A 13 2.38 -1.84 -2.92
N GLY A 14 2.77 -1.06 -1.91
CA GLY A 14 3.72 0.03 -2.07
C GLY A 14 5.09 -0.36 -1.56
N ARG A 15 5.98 -0.81 -2.44
CA ARG A 15 7.42 -0.62 -2.18
C ARG A 15 7.66 0.88 -2.32
N VAL A 16 8.09 1.53 -1.24
CA VAL A 16 8.57 2.90 -1.35
C VAL A 16 10.05 2.85 -1.71
N ASN A 17 10.38 3.41 -2.87
CA ASN A 17 11.75 3.59 -3.28
C ASN A 17 12.43 4.63 -2.37
N ASP A 18 13.75 4.65 -2.35
CA ASP A 18 14.51 5.56 -1.48
C ASP A 18 14.24 7.05 -1.79
N ASP A 19 13.78 7.35 -3.01
CA ASP A 19 13.37 8.68 -3.47
C ASP A 19 11.93 9.07 -3.06
N GLY A 20 11.22 8.19 -2.36
CA GLY A 20 9.85 8.39 -1.90
C GLY A 20 8.76 7.95 -2.90
N THR A 21 9.10 7.44 -4.08
CA THR A 21 8.09 7.01 -5.06
C THR A 21 7.46 5.66 -4.70
N LEU A 22 6.15 5.53 -4.90
CA LEU A 22 5.45 4.26 -4.81
C LEU A 22 5.67 3.40 -6.06
N GLY A 23 6.04 2.15 -5.86
CA GLY A 23 6.06 1.11 -6.88
C GLY A 23 5.20 -0.09 -6.50
N LEU A 24 4.83 -0.90 -7.50
CA LEU A 24 4.17 -2.19 -7.31
C LEU A 24 5.10 -3.14 -6.52
N LEU A 25 4.53 -3.91 -5.60
CA LEU A 25 5.31 -4.91 -4.86
C LEU A 25 5.51 -6.17 -5.70
N ASP A 26 4.45 -6.66 -6.32
CA ASP A 26 4.45 -7.85 -7.16
C ASP A 26 3.65 -7.56 -8.42
N LYS A 27 4.34 -7.10 -9.45
CA LYS A 27 3.73 -6.77 -10.75
C LYS A 27 2.79 -7.87 -11.25
N HIS A 28 3.14 -9.13 -11.03
CA HIS A 28 2.34 -10.26 -11.47
C HIS A 28 1.00 -10.31 -10.73
N ALA A 29 1.01 -10.37 -9.40
CA ALA A 29 -0.22 -10.41 -8.60
C ALA A 29 -1.05 -9.12 -8.73
N ASP A 30 -0.38 -7.97 -8.83
CA ASP A 30 -1.01 -6.66 -8.71
C ASP A 30 -1.71 -6.24 -10.00
N THR A 31 -1.16 -6.62 -11.16
CA THR A 31 -1.60 -6.11 -12.46
C THR A 31 -1.73 -7.14 -13.59
N GLU A 32 -1.27 -8.39 -13.41
CA GLU A 32 -1.21 -9.36 -14.51
C GLU A 32 -2.04 -10.63 -14.27
N ARG A 33 -2.00 -11.19 -13.06
CA ARG A 33 -2.70 -12.42 -12.69
C ARG A 33 -4.21 -12.24 -12.81
N GLU A 34 -4.92 -13.20 -13.40
CA GLU A 34 -6.38 -13.12 -13.46
C GLU A 34 -7.00 -13.29 -12.07
N VAL A 35 -7.84 -12.33 -11.68
CA VAL A 35 -8.57 -12.30 -10.41
C VAL A 35 -9.97 -11.75 -10.68
N ASP A 36 -11.02 -12.52 -10.39
CA ASP A 36 -12.42 -12.10 -10.55
C ASP A 36 -12.76 -11.53 -11.95
N GLY A 37 -12.12 -12.07 -12.98
CA GLY A 37 -12.26 -11.66 -14.38
C GLY A 37 -11.53 -10.36 -14.73
N GLU A 38 -10.65 -9.86 -13.87
CA GLU A 38 -9.79 -8.71 -14.12
C GLU A 38 -8.30 -9.10 -14.10
N LYS A 39 -7.45 -8.23 -14.67
CA LYS A 39 -6.00 -8.40 -14.62
C LYS A 39 -5.42 -7.74 -13.37
N GLY A 40 -5.07 -8.59 -12.41
CA GLY A 40 -4.49 -8.23 -11.14
C GLY A 40 -5.53 -7.87 -10.08
N CYS A 41 -5.11 -7.98 -8.83
CA CYS A 41 -5.98 -7.71 -7.69
C CYS A 41 -6.45 -6.26 -7.62
N LEU A 42 -5.66 -5.30 -8.12
CA LEU A 42 -6.02 -3.88 -8.09
C LEU A 42 -7.21 -3.56 -8.99
N ALA A 43 -7.25 -4.14 -10.20
CA ALA A 43 -8.39 -3.99 -11.10
C ALA A 43 -9.63 -4.72 -10.57
N ALA A 44 -9.44 -5.94 -10.02
CA ALA A 44 -10.52 -6.68 -9.35
C ALA A 44 -11.14 -5.89 -8.19
N LEU A 45 -10.31 -5.21 -7.39
CA LEU A 45 -10.75 -4.38 -6.28
C LEU A 45 -11.54 -3.14 -6.74
N ALA A 46 -11.10 -2.49 -7.83
CA ALA A 46 -11.83 -1.38 -8.44
C ALA A 46 -13.21 -1.82 -8.95
N LYS A 47 -13.29 -3.00 -9.59
CA LYS A 47 -14.56 -3.61 -10.01
C LYS A 47 -15.47 -3.91 -8.83
N LEU A 48 -14.93 -4.49 -7.76
CA LEU A 48 -15.70 -4.80 -6.55
C LEU A 48 -16.31 -3.54 -5.92
N LYS A 49 -15.56 -2.43 -5.93
CA LYS A 49 -16.05 -1.12 -5.47
C LYS A 49 -17.22 -0.60 -6.30
N LEU A 50 -17.20 -0.78 -7.63
CA LEU A 50 -18.33 -0.43 -8.49
C LEU A 50 -19.60 -1.24 -8.14
N GLN A 51 -19.43 -2.49 -7.73
CA GLN A 51 -20.55 -3.36 -7.31
C GLN A 51 -21.06 -3.05 -5.89
N LYS A 52 -20.19 -2.50 -5.03
CA LYS A 52 -20.50 -2.17 -3.63
C LYS A 52 -20.14 -0.71 -3.34
N PRO A 53 -21.03 0.25 -3.61
CA PRO A 53 -20.72 1.68 -3.48
C PRO A 53 -20.41 2.14 -2.05
N ASN A 54 -20.76 1.34 -1.02
CA ASN A 54 -20.39 1.60 0.38
C ASN A 54 -19.03 0.98 0.79
N LEU A 55 -18.34 0.29 -0.13
CA LEU A 55 -17.01 -0.26 0.09
C LEU A 55 -15.98 0.84 -0.05
N LYS A 56 -15.09 0.96 0.94
CA LYS A 56 -13.94 1.85 0.86
C LYS A 56 -12.67 1.03 0.61
N THR A 57 -11.85 1.48 -0.31
CA THR A 57 -10.61 0.79 -0.67
C THR A 57 -9.42 1.68 -0.35
N LEU A 58 -8.52 1.18 0.50
CA LEU A 58 -7.33 1.93 0.93
C LEU A 58 -6.08 1.16 0.51
N LEU A 59 -5.12 1.85 -0.08
CA LEU A 59 -3.81 1.29 -0.38
C LEU A 59 -2.95 1.32 0.89
N SER A 60 -2.54 0.16 1.38
CA SER A 60 -1.59 0.08 2.49
C SER A 60 -0.16 0.17 1.98
N VAL A 61 0.60 1.10 2.56
CA VAL A 61 2.02 1.29 2.30
C VAL A 61 2.81 1.02 3.59
N GLY A 62 3.86 0.20 3.50
CA GLY A 62 4.72 -0.15 4.62
C GLY A 62 4.49 -1.57 5.16
N GLY A 63 4.55 -1.73 6.48
CA GLY A 63 4.46 -3.02 7.17
C GLY A 63 5.72 -3.90 7.10
N GLY A 64 6.03 -4.61 8.19
CA GLY A 64 7.15 -5.55 8.26
C GLY A 64 8.49 -4.96 7.77
N SER A 65 9.05 -5.54 6.71
CA SER A 65 10.28 -5.08 6.05
C SER A 65 10.09 -3.90 5.09
N GLY A 66 8.86 -3.56 4.69
CA GLY A 66 8.52 -2.45 3.81
C GLY A 66 8.58 -1.07 4.48
N SER A 67 8.70 -1.02 5.81
CA SER A 67 8.83 0.22 6.59
C SER A 67 10.27 0.74 6.72
N ALA A 68 11.28 -0.03 6.29
CA ALA A 68 12.69 0.34 6.46
C ALA A 68 13.07 1.66 5.76
N ASN A 69 12.45 1.93 4.61
CA ASN A 69 12.73 3.12 3.80
C ASN A 69 11.90 4.34 4.20
N PHE A 70 10.87 4.18 5.04
CA PHE A 70 10.00 5.29 5.46
C PHE A 70 10.78 6.47 6.08
N PRO A 71 11.69 6.25 7.05
CA PRO A 71 12.47 7.35 7.61
C PRO A 71 13.36 8.06 6.58
N ILE A 72 13.83 7.35 5.56
CA ILE A 72 14.81 7.87 4.58
C ILE A 72 14.16 8.92 3.68
N PHE A 73 13.09 8.57 2.97
CA PHE A 73 12.44 9.53 2.08
C PHE A 73 11.66 10.60 2.86
N ALA A 74 11.09 10.24 4.02
CA ALA A 74 10.31 11.18 4.83
C ALA A 74 11.18 12.29 5.44
N ALA A 75 12.48 12.07 5.59
CA ALA A 75 13.42 13.09 6.08
C ALA A 75 13.59 14.27 5.10
N THR A 76 13.34 14.07 3.81
CA THR A 76 13.55 15.10 2.77
C THR A 76 12.22 15.69 2.28
N SER A 77 12.19 16.97 1.90
CA SER A 77 11.01 17.57 1.27
C SER A 77 10.66 16.88 -0.04
N THR A 78 11.66 16.65 -0.89
CA THR A 78 11.52 15.97 -2.18
C THR A 78 10.95 14.55 -2.03
N GLY A 79 11.43 13.77 -1.05
CA GLY A 79 10.91 12.44 -0.79
C GLY A 79 9.44 12.45 -0.35
N ARG A 80 9.05 13.41 0.51
CA ARG A 80 7.63 13.59 0.89
C ARG A 80 6.75 14.02 -0.29
N GLU A 81 7.24 14.89 -1.17
CA GLU A 81 6.54 15.33 -2.38
C GLU A 81 6.35 14.19 -3.38
N ASN A 82 7.40 13.41 -3.63
CA ASN A 82 7.34 12.22 -4.48
C ASN A 82 6.36 11.19 -3.94
N PHE A 83 6.37 10.98 -2.62
CA PHE A 83 5.42 10.08 -1.96
C PHE A 83 3.98 10.56 -2.18
N ALA A 84 3.68 11.83 -1.88
CA ALA A 84 2.34 12.38 -2.05
C ALA A 84 1.87 12.35 -3.51
N ARG A 85 2.75 12.68 -4.46
CA ARG A 85 2.46 12.66 -5.89
C ARG A 85 2.13 11.25 -6.39
N THR A 86 3.01 10.29 -6.14
CA THR A 86 2.81 8.91 -6.61
C THR A 86 1.66 8.22 -5.87
N SER A 87 1.45 8.55 -4.60
CA SER A 87 0.25 8.19 -3.84
C SER A 87 -1.03 8.60 -4.56
N ARG A 88 -1.10 9.86 -5.02
CA ARG A 88 -2.26 10.37 -5.76
C ARG A 88 -2.44 9.67 -7.10
N GLU A 89 -1.35 9.42 -7.82
CA GLU A 89 -1.38 8.69 -9.11
C GLU A 89 -1.96 7.27 -8.94
N PHE A 90 -1.59 6.56 -7.87
CA PHE A 90 -2.13 5.23 -7.57
C PHE A 90 -3.62 5.27 -7.22
N ILE A 91 -4.03 6.25 -6.39
CA ILE A 91 -5.44 6.45 -6.02
C ILE A 91 -6.29 6.62 -7.27
N ASP A 92 -5.86 7.47 -8.20
CA ASP A 92 -6.60 7.76 -9.42
C ASP A 92 -6.61 6.57 -10.38
N ARG A 93 -5.46 5.94 -10.57
CA ARG A 93 -5.32 4.81 -11.50
C ARG A 93 -6.17 3.61 -11.09
N PHE A 94 -6.33 3.35 -9.80
CA PHE A 94 -7.03 2.18 -9.27
C PHE A 94 -8.34 2.52 -8.57
N SER A 95 -8.82 3.78 -8.69
CA SER A 95 -10.08 4.25 -8.11
C SER A 95 -10.20 3.98 -6.61
N LEU A 96 -9.11 4.17 -5.87
CA LEU A 96 -9.06 3.97 -4.42
C LEU A 96 -9.65 5.17 -3.67
N ASP A 97 -10.02 4.99 -2.41
CA ASP A 97 -10.51 6.08 -1.54
C ASP A 97 -9.40 6.75 -0.73
N GLY A 98 -8.20 6.17 -0.71
CA GLY A 98 -7.08 6.73 0.03
C GLY A 98 -5.92 5.77 0.21
N ILE A 99 -4.98 6.19 1.05
CA ILE A 99 -3.78 5.46 1.42
C ILE A 99 -3.70 5.39 2.93
N ASP A 100 -3.25 4.25 3.44
CA ASP A 100 -2.87 4.07 4.82
C ASP A 100 -1.36 3.77 4.92
N GLY A 101 -0.69 4.51 5.81
CA GLY A 101 0.69 4.25 6.18
C GLY A 101 0.75 3.40 7.45
N THR A 102 1.10 2.12 7.32
CA THR A 102 1.27 1.24 8.48
C THR A 102 2.75 1.07 8.79
N SER A 103 3.22 1.65 9.90
CA SER A 103 4.52 1.33 10.47
C SER A 103 4.39 0.21 11.50
N TYR A 104 4.85 -1.00 11.15
CA TYR A 104 5.26 -1.93 12.20
C TYR A 104 6.69 -1.57 12.60
N PRO A 105 7.01 -1.45 13.90
CA PRO A 105 8.40 -1.36 14.31
C PRO A 105 9.13 -2.58 13.74
N PRO A 106 10.37 -2.43 13.23
CA PRO A 106 11.16 -3.59 12.86
C PRO A 106 11.12 -4.55 14.05
N LYS A 107 10.86 -5.85 13.82
CA LYS A 107 11.02 -6.85 14.88
C LYS A 107 12.37 -6.55 15.52
N GLN A 108 12.38 -6.17 16.80
CA GLN A 108 13.61 -6.12 17.55
C GLN A 108 14.20 -7.53 17.39
N SER A 109 15.25 -7.66 16.59
CA SER A 109 16.06 -8.85 16.67
C SER A 109 16.52 -8.85 18.12
N THR A 110 16.09 -9.86 18.87
CA THR A 110 16.60 -10.14 20.19
C THR A 110 18.12 -10.05 20.09
N LEU A 111 18.69 -9.00 20.68
CA LEU A 111 20.10 -8.92 20.97
C LEU A 111 20.39 -10.18 21.77
N LYS A 112 20.98 -11.19 21.12
CA LYS A 112 21.64 -12.27 21.85
C LYS A 112 22.72 -11.56 22.65
N GLN A 113 22.48 -11.39 23.95
CA GLN A 113 23.52 -11.08 24.90
C GLN A 113 24.61 -12.13 24.68
N LYS A 114 25.75 -11.67 24.18
CA LYS A 114 26.94 -12.49 24.04
C LYS A 114 27.49 -12.68 25.47
N PRO A 115 27.85 -13.91 25.87
CA PRO A 115 28.36 -14.18 27.21
C PRO A 115 29.66 -13.42 27.49
#